data_AF-A0A815IHH6-F1
#
_entry.id   AF-A0A815IHH6-F1
#
_cell.length_a   1.000
_cell.length_b   1.000
_cell.length_c   1.000
_cell.angle_alpha   90.00
_cell.angle_beta   90.00
_cell.angle_gamma   90.00
#
_symmetry.space_group_name_H-M   'P 1'
#
loop_
_entity.id
_entity.type
_entity.pdbx_description
1 polymer ?
#
loop_
_entity_poly.entity_id
_entity_poly.type
_entity_poly.pdbx_seq_one_letter_code
_entity_poly.pdbx_strand_id
1 'polypeptide(L)'
;MGNGGNSTDDTITGYNQNMCGGFVRKDGWDIPGNDILSSPVQQPDYGSCCSKCQATSECIAFTYSPSSQRCSLKTSMRNGGNSTGDTITGYHFQNMCDGLVRKDGWDIPGNDILSSPVQQPDYASCCSKCQATPECIAFTYSPSSQRCSLKTSMHNGGNSTGDTITGYRFLPLRASLIDIHPNAKWSKNGITIAGGNGQGSGINQLSKPCGLYVDDDQTIYVADQSNHRVVEWKWNATSGQVVAGGNGQGIGDHQLNNPYDVIIDKETDSLLVCDDSNKRVVRWPRRNGTSGETISSNISCVGLTMDENGSLYVSDNKINEVRRYLRGESQGTVIAGGNEYGNRLNQLAFPQYLFVDRDHSVYVSEWTNPRVMKWTEGAKEGIIVAGDQGQGNGLTQLTNTQGVVVDQLGTVYVADFLNDRIMRWSRGAKEGSIIVGGNGQGNQSNQLNRPVGLSFDRHGNLYVVEWENHRVQKFNIESNK
;
A
#
# COMPACT_ATOMS: atom_id res chain seq x y z
N MET A 1 -63.85 -19.82 -1.24
CA MET A 1 -64.06 -20.92 -0.26
C MET A 1 -62.91 -21.91 -0.44
N GLY A 2 -62.18 -22.23 0.63
CA GLY A 2 -61.00 -23.12 0.69
C GLY A 2 -59.70 -22.43 0.25
N ASN A 3 -58.79 -21.90 1.08
CA ASN A 3 -58.25 -22.14 2.43
C ASN A 3 -57.06 -23.12 2.50
N GLY A 4 -55.94 -22.62 3.05
CA GLY A 4 -54.71 -23.34 3.45
C GLY A 4 -53.49 -23.05 2.56
N GLY A 5 -52.34 -22.53 3.00
CA GLY A 5 -51.80 -22.27 4.33
C GLY A 5 -50.27 -22.52 4.30
N ASN A 6 -49.50 -21.50 4.70
CA ASN A 6 -48.08 -21.48 5.13
C ASN A 6 -47.01 -22.35 4.46
N SER A 7 -45.97 -21.66 3.95
CA SER A 7 -44.58 -22.05 4.20
C SER A 7 -43.75 -20.78 4.41
N THR A 8 -43.28 -20.61 5.64
CA THR A 8 -42.24 -19.70 6.10
C THR A 8 -40.86 -20.18 5.66
N ASP A 9 -39.90 -19.25 5.64
CA ASP A 9 -38.45 -19.47 5.59
C ASP A 9 -37.88 -20.17 4.34
N ASP A 10 -37.39 -19.36 3.40
CA ASP A 10 -36.11 -19.66 2.75
C ASP A 10 -35.12 -18.57 3.16
N THR A 11 -34.59 -18.71 4.38
CA THR A 11 -33.32 -18.12 4.74
C THR A 11 -32.27 -18.66 3.78
N ILE A 12 -31.90 -17.84 2.79
CA ILE A 12 -30.67 -17.96 2.03
C ILE A 12 -29.52 -17.77 3.04
N THR A 13 -29.06 -18.86 3.66
CA THR A 13 -27.72 -18.86 4.26
C THR A 13 -26.71 -19.04 3.13
N GLY A 14 -26.46 -17.93 2.43
CA GLY A 14 -25.30 -17.80 1.55
C GLY A 14 -24.04 -17.80 2.40
N TYR A 15 -23.55 -18.99 2.76
CA TYR A 15 -22.17 -19.12 3.23
C TYR A 15 -21.26 -18.82 2.05
N ASN A 16 -20.64 -17.65 2.12
CA ASN A 16 -19.62 -17.16 1.23
C ASN A 16 -18.52 -18.24 1.09
N GLN A 17 -18.40 -18.87 -0.08
CA GLN A 17 -17.44 -19.97 -0.34
C GLN A 17 -15.95 -19.57 -0.23
N ASN A 18 -15.66 -18.34 0.19
CA ASN A 18 -14.31 -17.76 0.28
C ASN A 18 -13.91 -17.29 1.69
N MET A 19 -14.68 -17.56 2.75
CA MET A 19 -14.26 -17.18 4.12
C MET A 19 -14.49 -18.32 5.11
N CYS A 20 -13.44 -19.13 5.30
CA CYS A 20 -13.29 -20.06 6.42
C CYS A 20 -12.38 -19.37 7.45
N GLY A 21 -12.87 -19.10 8.67
CA GLY A 21 -12.25 -18.20 9.66
C GLY A 21 -10.71 -18.32 9.79
N GLY A 22 -10.01 -17.45 9.05
CA GLY A 22 -8.54 -17.33 9.04
C GLY A 22 -7.75 -18.39 8.25
N PHE A 23 -8.41 -19.35 7.60
CA PHE A 23 -7.74 -20.31 6.70
C PHE A 23 -7.62 -19.72 5.29
N VAL A 24 -6.42 -19.81 4.72
CA VAL A 24 -6.18 -19.55 3.30
C VAL A 24 -6.60 -20.77 2.51
N ARG A 25 -7.43 -20.53 1.49
CA ARG A 25 -7.89 -21.56 0.55
C ARG A 25 -6.90 -21.67 -0.61
N LYS A 26 -6.51 -22.89 -0.97
CA LYS A 26 -5.70 -23.18 -2.16
C LYS A 26 -6.26 -24.39 -2.90
N ASP A 27 -6.71 -24.15 -4.13
CA ASP A 27 -7.25 -25.17 -5.01
C ASP A 27 -6.10 -25.91 -5.73
N GLY A 28 -6.27 -27.21 -6.00
CA GLY A 28 -5.29 -28.02 -6.74
C GLY A 28 -4.00 -28.31 -5.96
N TRP A 29 -4.04 -28.21 -4.63
CA TRP A 29 -2.90 -28.46 -3.76
C TRP A 29 -3.30 -29.49 -2.71
N ASP A 30 -2.45 -30.49 -2.50
CA ASP A 30 -2.66 -31.55 -1.51
C ASP A 30 -1.49 -31.60 -0.51
N ILE A 31 -1.78 -32.06 0.69
CA ILE A 31 -0.81 -32.31 1.76
C ILE A 31 -0.89 -33.80 2.10
N PRO A 32 -0.14 -34.67 1.41
CA PRO A 32 -0.21 -36.11 1.68
C PRO A 32 0.34 -36.46 3.08
N GLY A 33 -0.40 -37.30 3.81
CA GLY A 33 -0.06 -37.71 5.18
C GLY A 33 -0.39 -36.66 6.25
N ASN A 34 0.17 -36.82 7.46
CA ASN A 34 -0.06 -35.98 8.64
C ASN A 34 -1.53 -35.89 9.09
N ASP A 35 -2.32 -36.91 8.77
CA ASP A 35 -3.74 -36.94 9.11
C ASP A 35 -3.92 -37.16 10.62
N ILE A 36 -4.75 -36.32 11.23
CA ILE A 36 -5.15 -36.45 12.65
C ILE A 36 -5.89 -37.77 12.87
N LEU A 37 -6.66 -38.18 11.86
CA LEU A 37 -7.42 -39.41 11.86
C LEU A 37 -6.87 -40.36 10.81
N SER A 38 -6.81 -41.65 11.13
CA SER A 38 -6.34 -42.69 10.19
C SER A 38 -7.16 -42.78 8.90
N SER A 39 -8.36 -42.21 8.89
CA SER A 39 -9.26 -42.15 7.74
C SER A 39 -9.92 -40.78 7.62
N PRO A 40 -10.07 -40.23 6.39
CA PRO A 40 -10.81 -38.99 6.16
C PRO A 40 -12.28 -39.09 6.58
N VAL A 41 -12.79 -38.00 7.13
CA VAL A 41 -14.20 -37.87 7.54
C VAL A 41 -15.05 -37.37 6.39
N GLN A 42 -16.29 -37.82 6.29
CA GLN A 42 -17.26 -37.31 5.33
C GLN A 42 -17.78 -35.95 5.79
N GLN A 43 -17.71 -34.94 4.92
CA GLN A 43 -18.23 -33.59 5.16
C GLN A 43 -18.95 -33.09 3.90
N PRO A 44 -20.13 -32.45 4.04
CA PRO A 44 -20.97 -32.10 2.89
C PRO A 44 -20.36 -31.03 1.99
N ASP A 45 -19.49 -30.18 2.54
CA ASP A 45 -18.83 -29.11 1.82
C ASP A 45 -17.51 -28.69 2.49
N TYR A 46 -16.76 -27.84 1.78
CA TYR A 46 -15.51 -27.25 2.24
C TYR A 46 -15.67 -26.48 3.55
N GLY A 47 -16.78 -25.76 3.74
CA GLY A 47 -17.06 -24.97 4.94
C GLY A 47 -17.29 -25.82 6.18
N SER A 48 -17.88 -26.99 6.02
CA SER A 48 -18.11 -27.99 7.06
C SER A 48 -16.79 -28.67 7.45
N CYS A 49 -15.95 -29.00 6.47
CA CYS A 49 -14.60 -29.49 6.71
C CYS A 49 -13.74 -28.47 7.46
N CYS A 50 -13.82 -27.19 7.06
CA CYS A 50 -13.22 -26.06 7.76
C CYS A 50 -13.66 -25.96 9.23
N SER A 51 -14.97 -25.92 9.47
CA SER A 51 -15.53 -25.76 10.82
C SER A 51 -15.09 -26.91 11.74
N LYS A 52 -14.95 -28.11 11.17
CA LYS A 52 -14.45 -29.28 11.89
C LYS A 52 -12.95 -29.19 12.19
N CYS A 53 -12.15 -28.64 11.29
CA CYS A 53 -10.75 -28.33 11.58
C CYS A 53 -10.63 -27.29 12.70
N GLN A 54 -11.41 -26.21 12.66
CA GLN A 54 -11.43 -25.17 13.70
C GLN A 54 -11.82 -25.71 15.09
N ALA A 55 -12.72 -26.68 15.14
CA ALA A 55 -13.13 -27.33 16.38
C ALA A 55 -12.11 -28.38 16.90
N THR A 56 -11.05 -28.67 16.15
CA THR A 56 -10.05 -29.70 16.48
C THR A 56 -8.73 -29.02 16.85
N SER A 57 -8.30 -29.12 18.11
CA SER A 57 -7.16 -28.36 18.65
C SER A 57 -5.83 -28.63 17.94
N GLU A 58 -5.65 -29.83 17.38
CA GLU A 58 -4.43 -30.24 16.67
C GLU A 58 -4.49 -29.98 15.15
N CYS A 59 -5.60 -29.43 14.64
CA CYS A 59 -5.79 -29.22 13.20
C CYS A 59 -5.26 -27.86 12.77
N ILE A 60 -4.23 -27.89 11.91
CA ILE A 60 -3.57 -26.68 11.40
C ILE A 60 -3.85 -26.45 9.91
N ALA A 61 -4.25 -27.52 9.21
CA ALA A 61 -4.68 -27.51 7.82
C ALA A 61 -5.66 -28.66 7.57
N PHE A 62 -6.34 -28.66 6.45
CA PHE A 62 -7.20 -29.75 6.01
C PHE A 62 -7.23 -29.84 4.49
N THR A 63 -7.39 -31.05 3.97
CA THR A 63 -7.64 -31.31 2.54
C THR A 63 -9.08 -31.77 2.36
N TYR A 64 -9.76 -31.21 1.36
CA TYR A 64 -11.15 -31.51 1.02
C TYR A 64 -11.27 -31.84 -0.46
N SER A 65 -11.93 -32.96 -0.79
CA SER A 65 -12.25 -33.33 -2.18
C SER A 65 -13.76 -33.19 -2.39
N PRO A 66 -14.23 -32.23 -3.21
CA PRO A 66 -15.65 -32.03 -3.49
C PRO A 66 -16.35 -33.25 -4.10
N SER A 67 -15.68 -33.99 -4.99
CA SER A 67 -16.24 -35.16 -5.66
C SER A 67 -16.47 -36.35 -4.73
N SER A 68 -15.63 -36.49 -3.71
CA SER A 68 -15.69 -37.62 -2.76
C SER A 68 -16.20 -37.24 -1.37
N GLN A 69 -16.43 -35.95 -1.12
CA GLN A 69 -16.82 -35.35 0.16
C GLN A 69 -15.85 -35.72 1.32
N ARG A 70 -14.63 -36.13 0.96
CA ARG A 70 -13.61 -36.54 1.93
C ARG A 70 -12.89 -35.32 2.47
N CYS A 71 -12.91 -35.20 3.79
CA CYS A 71 -12.23 -34.18 4.57
C CYS A 71 -11.14 -34.84 5.43
N SER A 72 -9.88 -34.47 5.20
CA SER A 72 -8.73 -35.00 5.95
C SER A 72 -8.11 -33.86 6.75
N LEU A 73 -8.22 -33.93 8.07
CA LEU A 73 -7.67 -32.93 8.98
C LEU A 73 -6.19 -33.20 9.23
N LYS A 74 -5.36 -32.16 9.23
CA LYS A 74 -3.89 -32.28 9.20
C LYS A 74 -3.24 -31.61 10.40
N THR A 75 -2.25 -32.28 10.99
CA THR A 75 -1.37 -31.73 12.05
C THR A 75 -0.18 -30.94 11.51
N SER A 76 0.08 -30.96 10.20
CA SER A 76 1.26 -30.36 9.57
C SER A 76 1.00 -29.99 8.10
N MET A 77 1.69 -28.95 7.61
CA MET A 77 1.71 -28.55 6.19
C MET A 77 2.93 -29.08 5.41
N ARG A 78 3.77 -29.94 6.03
CA ARG A 78 4.96 -30.47 5.37
C ARG A 78 4.59 -31.37 4.19
N ASN A 79 5.44 -31.35 3.16
CA ASN A 79 5.33 -32.16 1.94
C ASN A 79 4.14 -31.82 1.03
N GLY A 80 3.55 -30.63 1.17
CA GLY A 80 2.47 -30.21 0.29
C GLY A 80 2.95 -29.94 -1.14
N GLY A 81 2.15 -30.36 -2.12
CA GLY A 81 2.49 -30.30 -3.54
C GLY A 81 1.25 -30.10 -4.42
N ASN A 82 1.48 -29.73 -5.68
CA ASN A 82 0.40 -29.63 -6.65
C ASN A 82 -0.24 -31.02 -6.83
N SER A 83 -1.56 -31.06 -6.78
CA SER A 83 -2.37 -32.26 -7.00
C SER A 83 -3.04 -32.16 -8.36
N THR A 84 -3.11 -33.27 -9.08
CA THR A 84 -3.85 -33.39 -10.35
C THR A 84 -5.34 -33.66 -10.12
N GLY A 85 -5.79 -33.76 -8.87
CA GLY A 85 -7.18 -34.03 -8.49
C GLY A 85 -7.97 -32.77 -8.11
N ASP A 86 -9.20 -32.96 -7.66
CA ASP A 86 -10.12 -31.90 -7.23
C ASP A 86 -9.85 -31.40 -5.79
N THR A 87 -8.64 -31.62 -5.29
CA THR A 87 -8.29 -31.33 -3.90
C THR A 87 -8.26 -29.83 -3.64
N ILE A 88 -8.99 -29.41 -2.62
CA ILE A 88 -8.97 -28.06 -2.06
C ILE A 88 -8.32 -28.16 -0.69
N THR A 89 -7.28 -27.38 -0.46
CA THR A 89 -6.67 -27.29 0.86
C THR A 89 -7.05 -25.99 1.53
N GLY A 90 -7.59 -26.09 2.74
CA GLY A 90 -7.66 -24.97 3.66
C GLY A 90 -6.51 -25.09 4.64
N TYR A 91 -5.69 -24.05 4.78
CA TYR A 91 -4.63 -24.04 5.78
C TYR A 91 -4.58 -22.74 6.56
N HIS A 92 -4.28 -22.83 7.85
CA HIS A 92 -3.85 -21.66 8.60
C HIS A 92 -2.36 -21.44 8.37
N PHE A 93 -1.95 -20.18 8.21
CA PHE A 93 -0.61 -19.79 8.63
C PHE A 93 -0.56 -19.83 10.15
N GLN A 94 -0.61 -21.02 10.76
CA GLN A 94 -0.22 -21.19 12.16
C GLN A 94 1.29 -21.05 12.23
N ASN A 95 1.74 -19.79 12.18
CA ASN A 95 3.02 -19.24 12.64
C ASN A 95 3.02 -17.71 12.42
N MET A 96 1.85 -17.05 12.45
CA MET A 96 1.81 -15.60 12.45
C MET A 96 2.17 -15.11 13.85
N CYS A 97 3.45 -14.84 14.00
CA CYS A 97 3.84 -13.58 14.59
C CYS A 97 3.17 -12.46 13.83
N ASP A 98 2.23 -11.72 14.42
CA ASP A 98 1.69 -10.51 13.78
C ASP A 98 2.86 -9.65 13.26
N GLY A 99 2.95 -9.56 11.93
CA GLY A 99 3.95 -8.79 11.19
C GLY A 99 5.34 -9.42 10.97
N LEU A 100 5.63 -10.66 11.42
CA LEU A 100 6.92 -11.34 11.18
C LEU A 100 6.77 -12.57 10.28
N VAL A 101 7.59 -12.65 9.23
CA VAL A 101 7.77 -13.82 8.36
C VAL A 101 8.69 -14.82 9.04
N ARG A 102 8.27 -16.08 9.02
CA ARG A 102 9.03 -17.22 9.52
C ARG A 102 9.90 -17.81 8.40
N LYS A 103 11.18 -18.07 8.68
CA LYS A 103 12.09 -18.79 7.79
C LYS A 103 12.90 -19.82 8.57
N ASP A 104 12.70 -21.08 8.20
CA ASP A 104 13.39 -22.22 8.78
C ASP A 104 14.79 -22.37 8.15
N GLY A 105 15.79 -22.79 8.92
CA GLY A 105 17.16 -23.02 8.45
C GLY A 105 17.93 -21.74 8.10
N TRP A 106 17.53 -20.60 8.64
CA TRP A 106 18.17 -19.31 8.43
C TRP A 106 18.54 -18.72 9.78
N ASP A 107 19.76 -18.21 9.91
CA ASP A 107 20.26 -17.56 11.13
C ASP A 107 20.72 -16.13 10.82
N ILE A 108 20.60 -15.26 11.81
CA ILE A 108 21.07 -13.87 11.77
C ILE A 108 22.13 -13.73 12.87
N PRO A 109 23.43 -13.89 12.58
CA PRO A 109 24.46 -13.78 13.60
C PRO A 109 24.62 -12.34 14.11
N GLY A 110 24.74 -12.18 15.43
CA GLY A 110 24.92 -10.88 16.10
C GLY A 110 23.63 -10.04 16.21
N ASN A 111 23.79 -8.76 16.56
CA ASN A 111 22.69 -7.79 16.79
C ASN A 111 21.68 -8.20 17.86
N ASP A 112 22.12 -9.00 18.84
CA ASP A 112 21.27 -9.44 19.94
C ASP A 112 20.97 -8.27 20.88
N ILE A 113 19.68 -8.07 21.18
CA ILE A 113 19.21 -7.07 22.15
C ILE A 113 19.77 -7.37 23.55
N LEU A 114 19.94 -8.66 23.83
CA LEU A 114 20.47 -9.16 25.09
C LEU A 114 21.81 -9.85 24.83
N SER A 115 22.75 -9.69 25.76
CA SER A 115 24.06 -10.36 25.70
C SER A 115 23.98 -11.88 25.74
N SER A 116 22.82 -12.46 26.02
CA SER A 116 22.58 -13.90 25.97
C SER A 116 21.13 -14.23 25.56
N PRO A 117 20.91 -15.32 24.80
CA PRO A 117 19.57 -15.77 24.40
C PRO A 117 18.72 -16.14 25.62
N VAL A 118 17.43 -15.80 25.54
CA VAL A 118 16.45 -16.12 26.57
C VAL A 118 15.84 -17.50 26.31
N GLN A 119 15.51 -18.23 27.37
CA GLN A 119 14.80 -19.50 27.27
C GLN A 119 13.33 -19.24 26.96
N GLN A 120 12.80 -19.88 25.91
CA GLN A 120 11.39 -19.81 25.50
C GLN A 120 10.92 -21.21 25.10
N PRO A 121 9.72 -21.64 25.55
CA PRO A 121 9.27 -23.03 25.37
C PRO A 121 9.01 -23.39 23.91
N ASP A 122 8.69 -22.39 23.09
CA ASP A 122 8.41 -22.56 21.67
C ASP A 122 8.70 -21.28 20.87
N TYR A 123 8.63 -21.42 19.54
CA TYR A 123 8.77 -20.33 18.59
C TYR A 123 7.75 -19.21 18.82
N ALA A 124 6.51 -19.55 19.20
CA ALA A 124 5.44 -18.58 19.43
C ALA A 124 5.71 -17.70 20.66
N SER A 125 6.27 -18.28 21.72
CA SER A 125 6.64 -17.57 22.94
C SER A 125 7.83 -16.64 22.68
N CYS A 126 8.82 -17.11 21.92
CA CYS A 126 9.93 -16.26 21.44
C CYS A 126 9.42 -15.08 20.60
N CYS A 127 8.42 -15.34 19.77
CA CYS A 127 7.77 -14.33 18.96
C CYS A 127 7.01 -13.27 19.79
N SER A 128 6.12 -13.69 20.70
CA SER A 128 5.39 -12.76 21.58
C SER A 128 6.34 -11.89 22.38
N LYS A 129 7.50 -12.45 22.77
CA LYS A 129 8.55 -11.70 23.46
C LYS A 129 9.23 -10.67 22.56
N CYS A 130 9.48 -10.99 21.30
CA CYS A 130 9.95 -10.00 20.32
C CYS A 130 8.92 -8.89 20.13
N GLN A 131 7.64 -9.21 19.98
CA GLN A 131 6.58 -8.21 19.79
C GLN A 131 6.40 -7.28 21.00
N ALA A 132 6.59 -7.79 22.21
CA ALA A 132 6.58 -7.00 23.44
C ALA A 132 7.84 -6.15 23.64
N THR A 133 8.87 -6.32 22.81
CA THR A 133 10.16 -5.62 22.91
C THR A 133 10.25 -4.56 21.80
N PRO A 134 10.15 -3.25 22.11
CA PRO A 134 10.07 -2.18 21.10
C PRO A 134 11.21 -2.16 20.08
N GLU A 135 12.42 -2.56 20.49
CA GLU A 135 13.62 -2.58 19.65
C GLU A 135 13.78 -3.88 18.83
N CYS A 136 12.89 -4.85 19.00
CA CYS A 136 12.97 -6.13 18.33
C CYS A 136 12.31 -6.08 16.95
N ILE A 137 13.12 -6.31 15.91
CA ILE A 137 12.65 -6.38 14.52
C ILE A 137 12.73 -7.78 13.93
N ALA A 138 13.50 -8.67 14.55
CA ALA A 138 13.62 -10.08 14.22
C ALA A 138 14.06 -10.89 15.44
N PHE A 139 14.00 -12.21 15.35
CA PHE A 139 14.53 -13.12 16.37
C PHE A 139 14.98 -14.43 15.75
N THR A 140 15.95 -15.11 16.37
CA THR A 140 16.31 -16.49 16.04
C THR A 140 15.90 -17.41 17.19
N TYR A 141 15.33 -18.56 16.86
CA TYR A 141 14.85 -19.57 17.81
C TYR A 141 15.40 -20.94 17.43
N SER A 142 15.99 -21.65 18.39
CA SER A 142 16.44 -23.04 18.20
C SER A 142 15.52 -23.98 19.01
N PRO A 143 14.67 -24.80 18.35
CA PRO A 143 13.78 -25.73 19.02
C PRO A 143 14.47 -26.73 19.95
N SER A 144 15.64 -27.25 19.55
CA SER A 144 16.39 -28.25 20.32
C SER A 144 16.96 -27.69 21.61
N SER A 145 17.30 -26.39 21.64
CA SER A 145 17.92 -25.74 22.79
C SER A 145 16.98 -24.77 23.52
N GLN A 146 15.78 -24.55 22.99
CA GLN A 146 14.78 -23.57 23.47
C GLN A 146 15.33 -22.15 23.58
N ARG A 147 16.42 -21.85 22.86
CA ARG A 147 17.10 -20.56 22.90
C ARG A 147 16.44 -19.60 21.91
N CYS A 148 16.04 -18.44 22.43
CA CYS A 148 15.44 -17.34 21.71
C CYS A 148 16.36 -16.11 21.78
N SER A 149 16.86 -15.65 20.64
CA SER A 149 17.72 -14.47 20.54
C SER A 149 16.96 -13.36 19.82
N LEU A 150 16.62 -12.30 20.54
CA LEU A 150 15.91 -11.14 19.97
C LEU A 150 16.91 -10.21 19.28
N LYS A 151 16.55 -9.66 18.12
CA LYS A 151 17.47 -8.95 17.22
C LYS A 151 17.00 -7.53 16.93
N THR A 152 17.94 -6.58 16.94
CA THR A 152 17.72 -5.18 16.51
C THR A 152 17.91 -4.97 15.00
N SER A 153 18.44 -5.96 14.27
CA SER A 153 18.67 -5.88 12.82
C SER A 153 18.54 -7.24 12.11
N MET A 154 18.35 -7.22 10.79
CA MET A 154 18.37 -8.42 9.92
C MET A 154 19.65 -8.56 9.07
N HIS A 155 20.67 -7.73 9.31
CA HIS A 155 21.88 -7.74 8.48
C HIS A 155 22.68 -9.04 8.66
N ASN A 156 23.35 -9.48 7.57
CA ASN A 156 24.22 -10.65 7.51
C ASN A 156 23.55 -12.02 7.73
N GLY A 157 22.23 -12.11 7.54
CA GLY A 157 21.55 -13.39 7.68
C GLY A 157 21.89 -14.38 6.56
N GLY A 158 22.14 -15.64 6.93
CA GLY A 158 22.59 -16.70 6.03
C GLY A 158 21.93 -18.04 6.34
N ASN A 159 22.05 -18.97 5.40
CA ASN A 159 21.58 -20.34 5.65
C ASN A 159 22.37 -20.94 6.81
N SER A 160 21.66 -21.54 7.75
CA SER A 160 22.21 -22.24 8.90
C SER A 160 22.10 -23.74 8.66
N THR A 161 23.12 -24.49 9.07
CA THR A 161 23.12 -25.96 9.06
C THR A 161 22.41 -26.55 10.28
N GLY A 162 21.94 -25.70 11.21
CA GLY A 162 21.25 -26.09 12.44
C GLY A 162 19.73 -26.03 12.36
N ASP A 163 19.07 -26.23 13.49
CA ASP A 163 17.61 -26.21 13.64
C ASP A 163 17.02 -24.80 13.78
N THR A 164 17.81 -23.77 13.45
CA THR A 164 17.43 -22.37 13.65
C THR A 164 16.20 -22.01 12.83
N ILE A 165 15.22 -21.44 13.51
CA ILE A 165 14.04 -20.81 12.93
C ILE A 165 14.16 -19.31 13.17
N THR A 166 14.07 -18.51 12.13
CA THR A 166 14.06 -17.05 12.27
C THR A 166 12.68 -16.49 12.02
N GLY A 167 12.20 -15.66 12.94
CA GLY A 167 11.05 -14.79 12.72
C GLY A 167 11.52 -13.37 12.49
N TYR A 168 11.12 -12.74 11.40
CA TYR A 168 11.61 -11.40 11.04
C TYR A 168 10.53 -10.55 10.39
N ARG A 169 10.50 -9.24 10.63
CA ARG A 169 9.57 -8.36 9.89
C ARG A 169 9.93 -8.48 8.42
N PHE A 170 8.97 -8.83 7.57
CA PHE A 170 9.14 -8.58 6.14
C PHE A 170 9.27 -7.06 6.02
N LEU A 171 10.50 -6.57 5.96
CA LEU A 171 10.77 -5.36 5.23
C LEU A 171 10.81 -5.85 3.79
N PRO A 172 9.73 -5.73 3.00
CA PRO A 172 9.91 -5.82 1.57
C PRO A 172 10.90 -4.72 1.23
N LEU A 173 12.15 -5.12 1.02
CA LEU A 173 12.99 -4.44 0.04
C LEU A 173 12.12 -4.43 -1.22
N ARG A 174 11.56 -3.25 -1.56
CA ARG A 174 10.64 -2.99 -2.68
C ARG A 174 9.14 -3.07 -2.34
N ALA A 175 8.69 -2.20 -1.44
CA ALA A 175 7.51 -1.33 -1.59
C ALA A 175 7.26 -0.69 -0.22
N SER A 176 7.22 0.63 -0.17
CA SER A 176 7.07 1.43 1.06
C SER A 176 5.64 1.27 1.61
N LEU A 177 5.35 0.10 2.16
CA LEU A 177 4.03 -0.24 2.65
C LEU A 177 4.03 0.04 4.13
N ILE A 178 3.39 1.13 4.49
CA ILE A 178 3.29 1.55 5.87
C ILE A 178 2.05 0.95 6.53
N ASP A 179 2.26 0.27 7.65
CA ASP A 179 1.17 -0.14 8.52
C ASP A 179 0.85 1.03 9.45
N ILE A 180 -0.22 1.75 9.15
CA ILE A 180 -0.70 2.86 9.96
C ILE A 180 -1.84 2.32 10.81
N HIS A 181 -1.62 2.32 12.14
CA HIS A 181 -2.61 1.84 13.07
C HIS A 181 -3.97 2.54 12.86
N PRO A 182 -5.12 1.85 12.95
CA PRO A 182 -6.44 2.43 12.71
C PRO A 182 -6.82 3.61 13.61
N ASN A 183 -6.12 3.80 14.72
CA ASN A 183 -6.32 4.93 15.63
C ASN A 183 -5.13 5.89 15.65
N ALA A 184 -4.27 5.84 14.63
CA ALA A 184 -3.18 6.78 14.46
C ALA A 184 -3.73 8.21 14.38
N LYS A 185 -3.00 9.12 15.02
CA LYS A 185 -3.22 10.56 14.95
C LYS A 185 -1.94 11.20 14.47
N TRP A 186 -2.05 12.40 13.94
CA TRP A 186 -0.92 13.22 13.52
C TRP A 186 -0.92 14.51 14.32
N SER A 187 0.28 15.07 14.50
CA SER A 187 0.44 16.37 15.12
C SER A 187 -0.46 17.39 14.42
N LYS A 188 -1.21 18.19 15.17
CA LYS A 188 -2.09 19.21 14.58
C LYS A 188 -1.32 20.30 13.82
N ASN A 189 -0.11 20.59 14.29
CA ASN A 189 0.81 21.55 13.66
C ASN A 189 1.80 20.80 12.78
N GLY A 190 1.88 21.24 11.53
CA GLY A 190 2.88 20.81 10.57
C GLY A 190 4.19 21.57 10.72
N ILE A 191 5.26 20.93 10.30
CA ILE A 191 6.60 21.49 10.21
C ILE A 191 6.87 21.71 8.72
N THR A 192 7.20 22.94 8.32
CA THR A 192 7.61 23.20 6.94
C THR A 192 8.99 22.60 6.69
N ILE A 193 9.10 21.67 5.75
CA ILE A 193 10.33 20.91 5.46
C ILE A 193 10.92 21.21 4.08
N ALA A 194 10.15 21.83 3.18
CA ALA A 194 10.63 22.38 1.91
C ALA A 194 9.80 23.61 1.50
N GLY A 195 10.42 24.54 0.79
CA GLY A 195 9.79 25.81 0.42
C GLY A 195 9.47 26.69 1.63
N GLY A 196 8.34 27.39 1.58
CA GLY A 196 7.88 28.27 2.69
C GLY A 196 8.62 29.61 2.82
N ASN A 197 9.60 29.88 1.95
CA ASN A 197 10.34 31.14 1.88
C ASN A 197 9.76 32.09 0.80
N GLY A 198 8.43 32.06 0.65
CA GLY A 198 7.71 32.75 -0.42
C GLY A 198 7.78 32.02 -1.77
N GLN A 199 6.89 32.42 -2.69
CA GLN A 199 6.89 31.95 -4.06
C GLN A 199 8.17 32.40 -4.77
N GLY A 200 8.85 31.50 -5.46
CA GLY A 200 10.00 31.88 -6.30
C GLY A 200 10.80 30.70 -6.82
N SER A 201 11.88 31.00 -7.54
CA SER A 201 12.78 30.03 -8.16
C SER A 201 14.09 29.81 -7.39
N GLY A 202 14.29 30.52 -6.28
CA GLY A 202 15.39 30.27 -5.36
C GLY A 202 15.42 28.81 -4.89
N ILE A 203 16.59 28.30 -4.50
CA ILE A 203 16.74 26.87 -4.17
C ILE A 203 16.11 26.48 -2.81
N ASN A 204 15.77 27.48 -1.99
CA ASN A 204 14.95 27.36 -0.78
C ASN A 204 13.48 27.79 -1.00
N GLN A 205 13.10 28.06 -2.25
CA GLN A 205 11.75 28.47 -2.65
C GLN A 205 11.12 27.43 -3.57
N LEU A 206 9.79 27.44 -3.61
CA LEU A 206 8.96 26.65 -4.51
C LEU A 206 7.99 27.60 -5.21
N SER A 207 7.44 27.18 -6.35
CA SER A 207 6.38 27.88 -7.05
C SER A 207 5.35 26.88 -7.54
N LYS A 208 4.20 26.86 -6.85
CA LYS A 208 3.08 25.97 -7.14
C LYS A 208 3.48 24.48 -7.21
N PRO A 209 4.15 23.94 -6.17
CA PRO A 209 4.55 22.55 -6.15
C PRO A 209 3.33 21.62 -6.18
N CYS A 210 3.48 20.43 -6.77
CA CYS A 210 2.39 19.46 -6.93
C CYS A 210 2.70 18.13 -6.22
N GLY A 211 3.25 17.15 -6.93
CA GLY A 211 3.57 15.82 -6.41
C GLY A 211 4.87 15.80 -5.62
N LEU A 212 4.98 14.80 -4.74
CA LEU A 212 6.20 14.51 -4.00
C LEU A 212 6.43 13.01 -3.83
N TYR A 213 7.70 12.66 -3.66
CA TYR A 213 8.13 11.34 -3.20
C TYR A 213 9.05 11.48 -2.00
N VAL A 214 8.88 10.61 -1.00
CA VAL A 214 9.76 10.50 0.17
C VAL A 214 10.47 9.17 0.11
N ASP A 215 11.81 9.20 0.03
CA ASP A 215 12.61 7.97 -0.02
C ASP A 215 12.99 7.47 1.38
N ASP A 216 13.59 6.28 1.45
CA ASP A 216 13.93 5.59 2.70
C ASP A 216 14.91 6.40 3.57
N ASP A 217 15.73 7.26 2.97
CA ASP A 217 16.64 8.16 3.69
C ASP A 217 15.96 9.46 4.20
N GLN A 218 14.64 9.54 4.10
CA GLN A 218 13.83 10.76 4.38
C GLN A 218 14.21 11.95 3.48
N THR A 219 14.85 11.68 2.34
CA THR A 219 15.04 12.64 1.26
C THR A 219 13.72 12.81 0.52
N ILE A 220 13.32 14.04 0.29
CA ILE A 220 12.11 14.39 -0.44
C ILE A 220 12.45 14.89 -1.84
N TYR A 221 11.59 14.55 -2.80
CA TYR A 221 11.66 15.03 -4.17
C TYR A 221 10.32 15.69 -4.47
N VAL A 222 10.33 16.93 -4.94
CA VAL A 222 9.10 17.69 -5.19
C VAL A 222 9.09 18.16 -6.64
N ALA A 223 7.97 17.92 -7.32
CA ALA A 223 7.68 18.52 -8.61
C ALA A 223 7.31 19.99 -8.41
N ASP A 224 8.26 20.87 -8.72
CA ASP A 224 8.14 22.33 -8.58
C ASP A 224 7.57 22.90 -9.89
N GLN A 225 6.26 22.71 -10.06
CA GLN A 225 5.54 22.82 -11.33
C GLN A 225 5.88 24.11 -12.10
N SER A 226 5.65 25.27 -11.49
CA SER A 226 5.81 26.57 -12.19
C SER A 226 7.27 26.99 -12.35
N ASN A 227 8.22 26.29 -11.71
CA ASN A 227 9.65 26.47 -11.96
C ASN A 227 10.20 25.40 -12.94
N HIS A 228 9.35 24.51 -13.45
CA HIS A 228 9.68 23.51 -14.45
C HIS A 228 10.89 22.64 -14.06
N ARG A 229 10.88 22.14 -12.82
CA ARG A 229 11.98 21.37 -12.25
C ARG A 229 11.49 20.38 -11.20
N VAL A 230 12.34 19.41 -10.89
CA VAL A 230 12.24 18.60 -9.66
C VAL A 230 13.38 19.00 -8.74
N VAL A 231 13.05 19.21 -7.48
CA VAL A 231 14.02 19.61 -6.45
C VAL A 231 14.07 18.54 -5.36
N GLU A 232 15.28 18.14 -5.01
CA GLU A 232 15.60 17.24 -3.89
C GLU A 232 15.84 18.07 -2.62
N TRP A 233 15.26 17.69 -1.49
CA TRP A 233 15.70 18.14 -0.16
C TRP A 233 16.09 16.94 0.70
N LYS A 234 17.31 16.97 1.21
CA LYS A 234 17.78 15.99 2.19
C LYS A 234 17.19 16.28 3.56
N TRP A 235 17.22 15.27 4.44
CA TRP A 235 16.80 15.41 5.83
C TRP A 235 17.43 16.65 6.50
N ASN A 236 16.58 17.48 7.12
CA ASN A 236 16.95 18.75 7.77
C ASN A 236 17.64 19.81 6.88
N ALA A 237 17.60 19.68 5.55
CA ALA A 237 18.14 20.70 4.67
C ALA A 237 17.25 21.95 4.66
N THR A 238 17.87 23.14 4.68
CA THR A 238 17.16 24.44 4.57
C THR A 238 16.98 24.90 3.12
N SER A 239 17.59 24.20 2.18
CA SER A 239 17.57 24.46 0.75
C SER A 239 17.68 23.15 -0.02
N GLY A 240 17.14 23.11 -1.23
CA GLY A 240 17.15 21.91 -2.05
C GLY A 240 18.34 21.82 -2.99
N GLN A 241 18.24 20.91 -3.94
CA GLN A 241 19.11 20.78 -5.10
C GLN A 241 18.22 20.43 -6.30
N VAL A 242 18.41 21.10 -7.44
CA VAL A 242 17.69 20.72 -8.67
C VAL A 242 18.27 19.40 -9.19
N VAL A 243 17.41 18.41 -9.39
CA VAL A 243 17.79 17.05 -9.82
C VAL A 243 17.17 16.62 -11.16
N ALA A 244 16.16 17.35 -11.64
CA ALA A 244 15.65 17.22 -13.01
C ALA A 244 15.08 18.57 -13.50
N GLY A 245 15.16 18.84 -14.80
CA GLY A 245 14.74 20.11 -15.39
C GLY A 245 15.55 21.31 -14.88
N GLY A 246 14.90 22.47 -14.73
CA GLY A 246 15.54 23.71 -14.26
C GLY A 246 16.33 24.49 -15.32
N ASN A 247 16.35 24.02 -16.58
CA ASN A 247 16.99 24.68 -17.72
C ASN A 247 15.96 25.44 -18.58
N GLY A 248 15.00 26.09 -17.92
CA GLY A 248 13.84 26.70 -18.55
C GLY A 248 12.76 25.71 -18.97
N GLN A 249 11.60 26.26 -19.32
CA GLN A 249 10.47 25.51 -19.85
C GLN A 249 10.75 25.04 -21.28
N GLY A 250 10.50 23.77 -21.59
CA GLY A 250 10.59 23.29 -22.97
C GLY A 250 10.53 21.78 -23.11
N ILE A 251 10.63 21.30 -24.35
CA ILE A 251 10.52 19.88 -24.72
C ILE A 251 11.88 19.16 -24.78
N GLY A 252 12.99 19.88 -24.61
CA GLY A 252 14.33 19.32 -24.64
C GLY A 252 14.52 18.19 -23.63
N ASP A 253 15.56 17.39 -23.82
CA ASP A 253 15.93 16.29 -22.93
C ASP A 253 16.46 16.78 -21.57
N HIS A 254 16.93 18.02 -21.47
CA HIS A 254 17.35 18.68 -20.23
C HIS A 254 16.29 19.64 -19.67
N GLN A 255 15.08 19.63 -20.24
CA GLN A 255 13.99 20.55 -19.88
C GLN A 255 12.73 19.80 -19.43
N LEU A 256 11.98 20.44 -18.54
CA LEU A 256 10.63 20.04 -18.14
C LEU A 256 9.68 21.19 -18.46
N ASN A 257 8.38 20.92 -18.42
CA ASN A 257 7.32 21.88 -18.64
C ASN A 257 6.12 21.51 -17.75
N ASN A 258 6.03 22.21 -16.61
CA ASN A 258 5.00 22.02 -15.60
C ASN A 258 4.94 20.57 -15.09
N PRO A 259 6.05 20.03 -14.54
CA PRO A 259 6.04 18.69 -13.98
C PRO A 259 4.99 18.61 -12.87
N TYR A 260 4.17 17.57 -12.90
CA TYR A 260 3.04 17.44 -11.97
C TYR A 260 3.35 16.47 -10.83
N ASP A 261 3.89 15.30 -11.15
CA ASP A 261 4.19 14.26 -10.17
C ASP A 261 5.58 13.65 -10.39
N VAL A 262 6.15 13.12 -9.32
CA VAL A 262 7.47 12.50 -9.34
C VAL A 262 7.47 11.27 -8.43
N ILE A 263 7.98 10.15 -8.95
CA ILE A 263 8.24 8.93 -8.18
C ILE A 263 9.65 8.42 -8.45
N ILE A 264 10.12 7.47 -7.62
CA ILE A 264 11.42 6.83 -7.79
C ILE A 264 11.25 5.39 -8.25
N ASP A 265 11.90 5.02 -9.35
CA ASP A 265 12.24 3.63 -9.66
C ASP A 265 13.52 3.27 -8.90
N LYS A 266 13.37 2.57 -7.78
CA LYS A 266 14.50 2.17 -6.92
C LYS A 266 15.42 1.15 -7.59
N GLU A 267 14.92 0.38 -8.54
CA GLU A 267 15.70 -0.64 -9.22
C GLU A 267 16.65 -0.02 -10.26
N THR A 268 16.19 1.00 -10.98
CA THR A 268 17.04 1.73 -11.95
C THR A 268 17.67 3.00 -11.38
N ASP A 269 17.50 3.27 -10.09
CA ASP A 269 17.95 4.50 -9.41
C ASP A 269 17.56 5.76 -10.19
N SER A 270 16.29 5.85 -10.60
CA SER A 270 15.79 6.88 -11.51
C SER A 270 14.57 7.61 -10.96
N LEU A 271 14.45 8.89 -11.30
CA LEU A 271 13.24 9.71 -11.15
C LEU A 271 12.34 9.45 -12.35
N LEU A 272 11.06 9.16 -12.11
CA LEU A 272 10.02 9.21 -13.13
C LEU A 272 9.19 10.45 -12.88
N VAL A 273 9.12 11.31 -13.88
CA VAL A 273 8.47 12.62 -13.78
C VAL A 273 7.35 12.68 -14.80
N CYS A 274 6.16 13.03 -14.32
CA CYS A 274 5.06 13.39 -15.19
C CYS A 274 5.28 14.83 -15.67
N ASP A 275 5.61 14.98 -16.95
CA ASP A 275 5.89 16.25 -17.59
C ASP A 275 4.61 16.73 -18.32
N ASP A 276 3.60 17.10 -17.52
CA ASP A 276 2.19 17.26 -17.92
C ASP A 276 2.00 18.13 -19.16
N SER A 277 2.57 19.34 -19.20
CA SER A 277 2.35 20.25 -20.34
C SER A 277 3.09 19.81 -21.60
N ASN A 278 4.11 18.95 -21.49
CA ASN A 278 4.75 18.28 -22.62
C ASN A 278 4.09 16.94 -22.98
N LYS A 279 3.06 16.51 -22.23
CA LYS A 279 2.28 15.28 -22.46
C LYS A 279 3.14 14.02 -22.53
N ARG A 280 4.06 13.88 -21.58
CA ARG A 280 5.01 12.77 -21.54
C ARG A 280 5.37 12.37 -20.12
N VAL A 281 5.83 11.13 -19.97
CA VAL A 281 6.55 10.69 -18.77
C VAL A 281 8.03 10.59 -19.11
N VAL A 282 8.87 11.20 -18.27
CA VAL A 282 10.32 11.26 -18.47
C VAL A 282 11.03 10.53 -17.35
N ARG A 283 12.04 9.72 -17.69
CA ARG A 283 12.95 9.08 -16.76
C ARG A 283 14.26 9.85 -16.68
N TRP A 284 14.62 10.29 -15.48
CA TRP A 284 15.89 10.95 -15.18
C TRP A 284 16.76 10.06 -14.28
N PRO A 285 18.09 10.00 -14.47
CA PRO A 285 18.96 9.44 -13.45
C PRO A 285 18.77 10.21 -12.14
N ARG A 286 18.56 9.51 -11.02
CA ARG A 286 18.33 10.17 -9.72
C ARG A 286 19.57 10.92 -9.24
N ARG A 287 20.76 10.46 -9.65
CA ARG A 287 22.05 11.01 -9.24
C ARG A 287 22.84 11.43 -10.46
N ASN A 288 23.37 12.66 -10.44
CA ASN A 288 24.20 13.23 -11.50
C ASN A 288 23.53 13.22 -12.90
N GLY A 289 22.19 13.21 -12.97
CA GLY A 289 21.46 13.28 -14.22
C GLY A 289 21.49 14.69 -14.82
N THR A 290 21.88 14.82 -16.08
CA THR A 290 21.86 16.09 -16.83
C THR A 290 20.72 16.17 -17.84
N SER A 291 20.17 15.02 -18.24
CA SER A 291 19.07 14.90 -19.19
C SER A 291 18.19 13.69 -18.84
N GLY A 292 16.97 13.73 -19.32
CA GLY A 292 15.94 12.73 -19.13
C GLY A 292 15.52 12.09 -20.46
N GLU A 293 15.10 10.85 -20.37
CA GLU A 293 14.62 10.04 -21.48
C GLU A 293 13.09 10.01 -21.46
N THR A 294 12.46 10.33 -22.59
CA THR A 294 11.00 10.17 -22.71
C THR A 294 10.67 8.69 -22.81
N ILE A 295 10.00 8.14 -21.79
CA ILE A 295 9.61 6.72 -21.74
C ILE A 295 8.16 6.49 -22.16
N SER A 296 7.33 7.54 -22.15
CA SER A 296 5.96 7.52 -22.66
C SER A 296 5.59 8.89 -23.21
N SER A 297 4.88 8.95 -24.32
CA SER A 297 4.49 10.18 -25.02
C SER A 297 3.01 10.20 -25.35
N ASN A 298 2.48 11.38 -25.65
CA ASN A 298 1.05 11.61 -25.92
C ASN A 298 0.14 11.23 -24.76
N ILE A 299 0.62 11.42 -23.53
CA ILE A 299 -0.11 11.14 -22.30
C ILE A 299 -0.29 12.44 -21.50
N SER A 300 -1.53 12.84 -21.23
CA SER A 300 -1.82 13.99 -20.37
C SER A 300 -1.73 13.54 -18.91
N CYS A 301 -0.50 13.16 -18.51
CA CYS A 301 -0.25 12.52 -17.24
C CYS A 301 -0.56 13.47 -16.08
N VAL A 302 -1.00 12.92 -14.95
CA VAL A 302 -1.10 13.68 -13.69
C VAL A 302 -0.40 12.95 -12.57
N GLY A 303 -0.89 11.76 -12.22
CA GLY A 303 -0.36 10.92 -11.15
C GLY A 303 0.46 9.76 -11.70
N LEU A 304 1.53 9.42 -10.98
CA LEU A 304 2.39 8.28 -11.22
C LEU A 304 2.41 7.38 -9.98
N THR A 305 2.38 6.06 -10.17
CA THR A 305 2.72 5.11 -9.11
C THR A 305 3.37 3.87 -9.71
N MET A 306 4.08 3.10 -8.89
CA MET A 306 4.74 1.87 -9.32
C MET A 306 4.43 0.75 -8.33
N ASP A 307 4.21 -0.45 -8.85
CA ASP A 307 4.07 -1.66 -8.01
C ASP A 307 5.44 -2.25 -7.65
N GLU A 308 5.46 -3.27 -6.79
CA GLU A 308 6.68 -3.97 -6.40
C GLU A 308 7.41 -4.69 -7.54
N ASN A 309 6.72 -4.95 -8.66
CA ASN A 309 7.27 -5.58 -9.85
C ASN A 309 7.91 -4.57 -10.82
N GLY A 310 7.81 -3.27 -10.52
CA GLY A 310 8.33 -2.20 -11.36
C GLY A 310 7.39 -1.79 -12.50
N SER A 311 6.11 -2.20 -12.47
CA SER A 311 5.12 -1.74 -13.43
C SER A 311 4.70 -0.31 -13.11
N LEU A 312 4.79 0.57 -14.10
CA LEU A 312 4.41 1.97 -13.97
C LEU A 312 2.91 2.13 -14.26
N TYR A 313 2.20 2.81 -13.38
CA TYR A 313 0.81 3.21 -13.57
C TYR A 313 0.74 4.72 -13.74
N VAL A 314 0.00 5.16 -14.75
CA VAL A 314 -0.12 6.58 -15.11
C VAL A 314 -1.59 6.92 -15.33
N SER A 315 -2.05 8.00 -14.72
CA SER A 315 -3.38 8.56 -15.00
C SER A 315 -3.29 9.52 -16.18
N ASP A 316 -4.20 9.41 -17.13
CA ASP A 316 -4.39 10.39 -18.19
C ASP A 316 -5.72 11.11 -17.97
N ASN A 317 -5.63 12.40 -17.58
CA ASN A 317 -6.81 13.19 -17.23
C ASN A 317 -7.62 13.61 -18.45
N LYS A 318 -7.05 13.55 -19.66
CA LYS A 318 -7.68 14.05 -20.88
C LYS A 318 -8.55 12.99 -21.52
N ILE A 319 -8.11 11.73 -21.47
CA ILE A 319 -8.87 10.59 -21.99
C ILE A 319 -9.61 9.81 -20.89
N ASN A 320 -9.41 10.17 -19.61
CA ASN A 320 -10.08 9.56 -18.45
C ASN A 320 -9.74 8.07 -18.28
N GLU A 321 -8.45 7.76 -18.34
CA GLU A 321 -7.95 6.40 -18.22
C GLU A 321 -6.81 6.34 -17.22
N VAL A 322 -6.61 5.15 -16.66
CA VAL A 322 -5.35 4.78 -16.00
C VAL A 322 -4.75 3.61 -16.77
N ARG A 323 -3.48 3.76 -17.12
CA ARG A 323 -2.72 2.75 -17.88
C ARG A 323 -1.59 2.17 -17.05
N ARG A 324 -1.40 0.86 -17.15
CA ARG A 324 -0.24 0.12 -16.63
C ARG A 324 0.75 -0.15 -17.77
N TYR A 325 2.01 0.15 -17.53
CA TYR A 325 3.13 -0.12 -18.42
C TYR A 325 4.07 -1.09 -17.72
N LEU A 326 4.24 -2.29 -18.27
CA LEU A 326 5.30 -3.18 -17.81
C LEU A 326 6.66 -2.60 -18.25
N ARG A 327 7.74 -3.01 -17.57
CA ARG A 327 9.07 -2.50 -17.85
C ARG A 327 9.45 -2.72 -19.33
N GLY A 328 9.72 -1.63 -20.04
CA GLY A 328 10.08 -1.64 -21.46
C GLY A 328 8.89 -1.56 -22.44
N GLU A 329 7.65 -1.59 -21.96
CA GLU A 329 6.48 -1.37 -22.80
C GLU A 329 6.29 0.11 -23.12
N SER A 330 6.03 0.42 -24.40
CA SER A 330 5.64 1.76 -24.85
C SER A 330 4.12 1.93 -24.96
N GLN A 331 3.37 0.82 -24.98
CA GLN A 331 1.92 0.80 -25.07
C GLN A 331 1.35 0.26 -23.76
N GLY A 332 0.81 1.15 -22.94
CA GLY A 332 0.21 0.78 -21.66
C GLY A 332 -1.16 0.13 -21.84
N THR A 333 -1.47 -0.82 -20.96
CA THR A 333 -2.77 -1.49 -20.87
C THR A 333 -3.70 -0.67 -19.99
N VAL A 334 -4.94 -0.41 -20.44
CA VAL A 334 -5.96 0.27 -19.61
C VAL A 334 -6.38 -0.65 -18.47
N ILE A 335 -6.27 -0.16 -17.24
CA ILE A 335 -6.62 -0.91 -16.01
C ILE A 335 -7.81 -0.31 -15.25
N ALA A 336 -8.16 0.95 -15.53
CA ALA A 336 -9.31 1.65 -14.96
C ALA A 336 -9.79 2.75 -15.92
N GLY A 337 -11.10 3.01 -15.93
CA GLY A 337 -11.73 3.91 -16.88
C GLY A 337 -11.82 3.31 -18.29
N GLY A 338 -11.56 4.12 -19.32
CA GLY A 338 -11.60 3.69 -20.73
C GLY A 338 -12.99 3.56 -21.32
N ASN A 339 -14.02 4.04 -20.62
CA ASN A 339 -15.42 4.04 -21.06
C ASN A 339 -15.97 5.46 -21.16
N GLU A 340 -15.16 6.38 -21.69
CA GLU A 340 -15.44 7.82 -21.77
C GLU A 340 -15.54 8.53 -20.41
N TYR A 341 -15.70 9.85 -20.47
CA TYR A 341 -15.95 10.70 -19.31
C TYR A 341 -17.33 10.38 -18.71
N GLY A 342 -17.40 10.19 -17.40
CA GLY A 342 -18.68 10.05 -16.70
C GLY A 342 -18.54 9.65 -15.23
N ASN A 343 -19.65 9.27 -14.61
CA ASN A 343 -19.73 8.96 -13.18
C ASN A 343 -20.20 7.53 -12.88
N ARG A 344 -20.34 6.67 -13.91
CA ARG A 344 -20.62 5.24 -13.71
C ARG A 344 -19.41 4.53 -13.08
N LEU A 345 -19.60 3.31 -12.59
CA LEU A 345 -18.55 2.54 -11.92
C LEU A 345 -17.45 2.05 -12.87
N ASN A 346 -17.72 2.00 -14.17
CA ASN A 346 -16.73 1.72 -15.22
C ASN A 346 -16.13 2.99 -15.84
N GLN A 347 -16.46 4.17 -15.35
CA GLN A 347 -16.04 5.47 -15.89
C GLN A 347 -15.19 6.25 -14.90
N LEU A 348 -14.37 7.15 -15.43
CA LEU A 348 -13.59 8.12 -14.69
C LEU A 348 -13.89 9.53 -15.21
N ALA A 349 -13.68 10.53 -14.38
CA ALA A 349 -13.80 11.94 -14.72
C ALA A 349 -12.59 12.73 -14.17
N PHE A 350 -11.66 13.05 -15.08
CA PHE A 350 -10.39 13.73 -14.77
C PHE A 350 -9.61 13.03 -13.63
N PRO A 351 -9.16 11.78 -13.82
CA PRO A 351 -8.35 11.08 -12.84
C PRO A 351 -7.09 11.91 -12.52
N GLN A 352 -6.78 12.06 -11.23
CA GLN A 352 -5.65 12.84 -10.72
C GLN A 352 -4.53 11.91 -10.24
N TYR A 353 -4.42 11.68 -8.93
CA TYR A 353 -3.42 10.83 -8.33
C TYR A 353 -3.85 9.37 -8.27
N LEU A 354 -2.85 8.50 -8.13
CA LEU A 354 -3.00 7.06 -8.11
C LEU A 354 -2.26 6.46 -6.92
N PHE A 355 -2.78 5.34 -6.44
CA PHE A 355 -2.06 4.43 -5.56
C PHE A 355 -2.31 3.00 -6.01
N VAL A 356 -1.30 2.14 -5.93
CA VAL A 356 -1.42 0.70 -6.21
C VAL A 356 -1.09 -0.09 -4.93
N ASP A 357 -2.00 -0.98 -4.51
CA ASP A 357 -1.77 -1.86 -3.36
C ASP A 357 -1.10 -3.20 -3.77
N ARG A 358 -0.75 -4.03 -2.78
CA ARG A 358 -0.12 -5.35 -2.99
C ARG A 358 -0.99 -6.35 -3.74
N ASP A 359 -2.30 -6.13 -3.77
CA ASP A 359 -3.22 -6.97 -4.52
C ASP A 359 -3.38 -6.45 -5.96
N HIS A 360 -2.45 -5.59 -6.40
CA HIS A 360 -2.47 -4.85 -7.67
C HIS A 360 -3.76 -4.06 -7.90
N SER A 361 -4.45 -3.68 -6.83
CA SER A 361 -5.63 -2.84 -6.94
C SER A 361 -5.23 -1.39 -7.07
N VAL A 362 -5.87 -0.68 -7.99
CA VAL A 362 -5.57 0.72 -8.28
C VAL A 362 -6.64 1.62 -7.68
N TYR A 363 -6.19 2.59 -6.90
CA TYR A 363 -7.01 3.64 -6.31
C TYR A 363 -6.80 4.92 -7.10
N VAL A 364 -7.90 5.58 -7.46
CA VAL A 364 -7.89 6.76 -8.31
C VAL A 364 -8.73 7.86 -7.66
N SER A 365 -8.11 9.00 -7.40
CA SER A 365 -8.83 10.23 -7.05
C SER A 365 -9.36 10.91 -8.32
N GLU A 366 -10.59 11.42 -8.29
CA GLU A 366 -11.21 12.12 -9.41
C GLU A 366 -11.39 13.62 -9.10
N TRP A 367 -11.14 14.48 -10.09
CA TRP A 367 -11.24 15.92 -9.88
C TRP A 367 -12.70 16.40 -9.89
N THR A 368 -13.49 15.99 -10.88
CA THR A 368 -14.88 16.49 -11.00
C THR A 368 -15.87 15.61 -10.25
N ASN A 369 -15.68 14.29 -10.26
CA ASN A 369 -16.41 13.38 -9.40
C ASN A 369 -15.76 13.40 -8.00
N PRO A 370 -16.45 13.83 -6.94
CA PRO A 370 -15.86 13.96 -5.60
C PRO A 370 -15.76 12.60 -4.90
N ARG A 371 -14.94 11.71 -5.45
CA ARG A 371 -14.79 10.33 -4.99
C ARG A 371 -13.39 9.79 -5.22
N VAL A 372 -13.06 8.77 -4.45
CA VAL A 372 -11.93 7.87 -4.73
C VAL A 372 -12.51 6.52 -5.11
N MET A 373 -12.06 5.99 -6.23
CA MET A 373 -12.49 4.71 -6.76
C MET A 373 -11.36 3.68 -6.70
N LYS A 374 -11.67 2.43 -6.39
CA LYS A 374 -10.75 1.28 -6.37
C LYS A 374 -11.13 0.29 -7.47
N TRP A 375 -10.16 -0.12 -8.29
CA TRP A 375 -10.29 -1.23 -9.23
C TRP A 375 -9.36 -2.37 -8.81
N THR A 376 -9.92 -3.56 -8.59
CA THR A 376 -9.12 -4.77 -8.43
C THR A 376 -8.64 -5.27 -9.80
N GLU A 377 -7.56 -6.04 -9.83
CA GLU A 377 -7.02 -6.56 -11.08
C GLU A 377 -8.07 -7.32 -11.92
N GLY A 378 -8.17 -6.98 -13.20
CA GLY A 378 -9.12 -7.56 -14.15
C GLY A 378 -10.58 -7.09 -14.02
N ALA A 379 -10.91 -6.22 -13.06
CA ALA A 379 -12.26 -5.72 -12.88
C ALA A 379 -12.74 -4.87 -14.07
N LYS A 380 -14.03 -4.98 -14.40
CA LYS A 380 -14.69 -4.14 -15.43
C LYS A 380 -15.26 -2.85 -14.86
N GLU A 381 -15.52 -2.83 -13.57
CA GLU A 381 -16.07 -1.72 -12.80
C GLU A 381 -15.26 -1.57 -11.51
N GLY A 382 -15.14 -0.35 -11.02
CA GLY A 382 -14.53 -0.04 -9.74
C GLY A 382 -15.57 -0.01 -8.64
N ILE A 383 -15.08 0.14 -7.41
CA ILE A 383 -15.91 0.41 -6.23
C ILE A 383 -15.53 1.76 -5.64
N ILE A 384 -16.51 2.48 -5.12
CA ILE A 384 -16.28 3.74 -4.40
C ILE A 384 -15.73 3.40 -3.01
N VAL A 385 -14.60 3.98 -2.65
CA VAL A 385 -13.94 3.77 -1.34
C VAL A 385 -13.85 5.04 -0.49
N ALA A 386 -14.11 6.21 -1.07
CA ALA A 386 -14.29 7.47 -0.34
C ALA A 386 -15.16 8.44 -1.15
N GLY A 387 -15.95 9.28 -0.47
CA GLY A 387 -16.77 10.34 -1.09
C GLY A 387 -18.08 9.86 -1.72
N ASP A 388 -18.41 10.41 -2.89
CA ASP A 388 -19.62 10.14 -3.70
C ASP A 388 -20.95 10.69 -3.14
N GLN A 389 -20.91 11.64 -2.20
CA GLN A 389 -22.11 12.34 -1.69
C GLN A 389 -22.25 13.77 -2.23
N GLY A 390 -21.77 13.99 -3.46
CA GLY A 390 -21.66 15.31 -4.08
C GLY A 390 -20.54 16.16 -3.48
N GLN A 391 -20.31 17.32 -4.09
CA GLN A 391 -19.31 18.28 -3.61
C GLN A 391 -19.79 18.97 -2.33
N GLY A 392 -18.88 19.19 -1.40
CA GLY A 392 -19.18 19.82 -0.11
C GLY A 392 -18.08 19.55 0.92
N ASN A 393 -18.32 20.01 2.15
CA ASN A 393 -17.36 19.95 3.26
C ASN A 393 -17.79 19.01 4.40
N GLY A 394 -18.90 18.28 4.24
CA GLY A 394 -19.30 17.22 5.18
C GLY A 394 -18.27 16.09 5.26
N LEU A 395 -18.39 15.22 6.27
CA LEU A 395 -17.48 14.08 6.45
C LEU A 395 -17.68 12.96 5.42
N THR A 396 -18.78 12.99 4.67
CA THR A 396 -19.06 12.08 3.55
C THR A 396 -18.75 12.71 2.19
N GLN A 397 -18.36 13.99 2.17
CA GLN A 397 -18.19 14.79 0.96
C GLN A 397 -16.73 15.17 0.74
N LEU A 398 -16.38 15.33 -0.53
CA LEU A 398 -15.07 15.76 -1.00
C LEU A 398 -15.26 16.84 -2.06
N THR A 399 -14.25 17.66 -2.32
CA THR A 399 -14.30 18.67 -3.38
C THR A 399 -12.94 18.75 -4.09
N ASN A 400 -12.94 18.42 -5.38
CA ASN A 400 -11.77 18.47 -6.26
C ASN A 400 -10.59 17.63 -5.75
N THR A 401 -10.81 16.34 -5.51
CA THR A 401 -9.82 15.49 -4.85
C THR A 401 -8.50 15.42 -5.62
N GLN A 402 -7.40 15.41 -4.87
CA GLN A 402 -6.03 15.36 -5.39
C GLN A 402 -5.32 14.12 -4.84
N GLY A 403 -4.15 14.25 -4.21
CA GLY A 403 -3.34 13.15 -3.70
C GLY A 403 -4.14 12.07 -2.98
N VAL A 404 -3.87 10.81 -3.32
CA VAL A 404 -4.41 9.63 -2.67
C VAL A 404 -3.28 8.70 -2.27
N VAL A 405 -3.29 8.24 -1.02
CA VAL A 405 -2.39 7.19 -0.52
C VAL A 405 -3.20 6.21 0.32
N VAL A 406 -2.79 4.94 0.33
CA VAL A 406 -3.52 3.89 1.04
C VAL A 406 -2.55 3.11 1.93
N ASP A 407 -2.94 2.84 3.17
CA ASP A 407 -2.13 2.00 4.06
C ASP A 407 -2.39 0.50 3.84
N GLN A 408 -1.62 -0.35 4.52
CA GLN A 408 -1.76 -1.80 4.40
C GLN A 408 -3.13 -2.35 4.84
N LEU A 409 -3.90 -1.59 5.63
CA LEU A 409 -5.22 -1.99 6.10
C LEU A 409 -6.32 -1.60 5.09
N GLY A 410 -5.94 -0.94 3.99
CA GLY A 410 -6.86 -0.42 2.98
C GLY A 410 -7.54 0.87 3.43
N THR A 411 -6.98 1.59 4.41
CA THR A 411 -7.45 2.93 4.76
C THR A 411 -6.98 3.92 3.69
N VAL A 412 -7.92 4.70 3.16
CA VAL A 412 -7.68 5.70 2.13
C VAL A 412 -7.44 7.06 2.78
N TYR A 413 -6.36 7.72 2.40
CA TYR A 413 -6.07 9.11 2.77
C TYR A 413 -6.12 9.96 1.50
N VAL A 414 -6.87 11.06 1.54
CA VAL A 414 -7.14 11.88 0.36
C VAL A 414 -6.96 13.36 0.66
N ALA A 415 -6.32 14.07 -0.26
CA ALA A 415 -6.25 15.52 -0.26
C ALA A 415 -7.56 16.09 -0.80
N ASP A 416 -8.34 16.69 0.10
CA ASP A 416 -9.59 17.36 -0.23
C ASP A 416 -9.28 18.82 -0.56
N PHE A 417 -8.80 19.02 -1.79
CA PHE A 417 -8.10 20.22 -2.27
C PHE A 417 -8.83 21.53 -1.99
N LEU A 418 -10.12 21.64 -2.34
CA LEU A 418 -10.87 22.89 -2.15
C LEU A 418 -11.36 23.11 -0.71
N ASN A 419 -11.32 22.06 0.13
CA ASN A 419 -11.68 22.13 1.54
C ASN A 419 -10.45 22.26 2.46
N ASP A 420 -9.23 22.36 1.90
CA ASP A 420 -7.98 22.63 2.62
C ASP A 420 -7.75 21.65 3.80
N ARG A 421 -7.99 20.36 3.55
CA ARG A 421 -7.91 19.31 4.56
C ARG A 421 -7.45 17.98 3.96
N ILE A 422 -6.87 17.13 4.80
CA ILE A 422 -6.61 15.73 4.47
C ILE A 422 -7.61 14.87 5.22
N MET A 423 -8.32 14.05 4.47
CA MET A 423 -9.35 13.17 4.98
C MET A 423 -8.89 11.72 4.98
N ARG A 424 -9.43 10.93 5.90
CA ARG A 424 -9.13 9.51 6.09
C ARG A 424 -10.43 8.70 6.10
N TRP A 425 -10.50 7.65 5.29
CA TRP A 425 -11.56 6.63 5.30
C TRP A 425 -10.99 5.27 5.62
N SER A 426 -11.42 4.68 6.73
CA SER A 426 -11.17 3.26 7.00
C SER A 426 -11.91 2.39 5.98
N ARG A 427 -11.38 1.19 5.72
CA ARG A 427 -11.99 0.23 4.79
C ARG A 427 -13.46 -0.02 5.14
N GLY A 428 -14.35 0.26 4.19
CA GLY A 428 -15.81 0.08 4.34
C GLY A 428 -16.53 1.17 5.15
N ALA A 429 -15.83 2.21 5.61
CA ALA A 429 -16.43 3.32 6.33
C ALA A 429 -17.41 4.10 5.43
N LYS A 430 -18.51 4.57 6.01
CA LYS A 430 -19.51 5.39 5.31
C LYS A 430 -19.18 6.88 5.31
N GLU A 431 -18.36 7.31 6.27
CA GLU A 431 -17.86 8.68 6.40
C GLU A 431 -16.36 8.65 6.73
N GLY A 432 -15.69 9.76 6.43
CA GLY A 432 -14.29 9.96 6.71
C GLY A 432 -14.07 10.72 8.00
N SER A 433 -12.80 10.95 8.30
CA SER A 433 -12.36 11.79 9.41
C SER A 433 -11.26 12.74 8.93
N ILE A 434 -11.25 13.96 9.46
CA ILE A 434 -10.19 14.94 9.18
C ILE A 434 -8.98 14.54 10.02
N ILE A 435 -7.82 14.34 9.39
CA ILE A 435 -6.58 14.02 10.10
C ILE A 435 -5.64 15.22 10.25
N VAL A 436 -5.58 16.10 9.24
CA VAL A 436 -4.84 17.36 9.27
C VAL A 436 -5.57 18.41 8.41
N GLY A 437 -5.38 19.70 8.73
CA GLY A 437 -6.09 20.80 8.07
C GLY A 437 -7.54 20.97 8.53
N GLY A 438 -8.39 21.57 7.69
CA GLY A 438 -9.80 21.85 8.01
C GLY A 438 -10.03 23.02 8.99
N ASN A 439 -8.97 23.79 9.31
CA ASN A 439 -9.02 24.96 10.18
C ASN A 439 -9.13 26.29 9.38
N GLY A 440 -9.78 26.21 8.21
CA GLY A 440 -9.82 27.26 7.21
C GLY A 440 -8.54 27.36 6.37
N GLN A 441 -8.67 27.95 5.19
CA GLN A 441 -7.55 28.29 4.31
C GLN A 441 -6.58 29.26 5.01
N GLY A 442 -5.28 28.98 4.98
CA GLY A 442 -4.29 29.89 5.53
C GLY A 442 -2.87 29.32 5.54
N ASN A 443 -1.93 30.05 6.15
CA ASN A 443 -0.50 29.72 6.14
C ASN A 443 0.06 29.31 7.51
N GLN A 444 -0.79 29.25 8.54
CA GLN A 444 -0.40 28.77 9.87
C GLN A 444 -0.02 27.27 9.82
N SER A 445 0.66 26.78 10.85
CA SER A 445 1.12 25.38 10.91
C SER A 445 -0.01 24.35 10.95
N ASN A 446 -1.19 24.72 11.42
CA ASN A 446 -2.38 23.85 11.46
C ASN A 446 -3.38 24.15 10.32
N GLN A 447 -3.02 25.04 9.39
CA GLN A 447 -3.80 25.39 8.23
C GLN A 447 -3.12 24.84 6.97
N LEU A 448 -3.95 24.46 6.00
CA LEU A 448 -3.50 24.10 4.66
C LEU A 448 -4.05 25.12 3.67
N ASN A 449 -3.45 25.19 2.50
CA ASN A 449 -3.95 25.97 1.39
C ASN A 449 -3.74 25.20 0.09
N ARG A 450 -4.82 24.60 -0.41
CA ARG A 450 -4.84 23.78 -1.63
C ARG A 450 -3.85 22.61 -1.55
N PRO A 451 -4.06 21.63 -0.65
CA PRO A 451 -3.20 20.45 -0.55
C PRO A 451 -3.32 19.60 -1.82
N VAL A 452 -2.19 19.17 -2.38
CA VAL A 452 -2.12 18.39 -3.63
C VAL A 452 -1.50 17.02 -3.39
N GLY A 453 -0.17 16.89 -3.44
CA GLY A 453 0.53 15.62 -3.25
C GLY A 453 0.55 15.18 -1.78
N LEU A 454 0.41 13.88 -1.56
CA LEU A 454 0.52 13.23 -0.26
C LEU A 454 1.54 12.10 -0.30
N SER A 455 2.31 11.95 0.77
CA SER A 455 3.19 10.80 0.95
C SER A 455 3.40 10.50 2.43
N PHE A 456 3.68 9.24 2.75
CA PHE A 456 4.09 8.83 4.09
C PHE A 456 5.56 8.43 4.06
N ASP A 457 6.32 8.83 5.09
CA ASP A 457 7.62 8.19 5.34
C ASP A 457 7.45 6.84 6.04
N ARG A 458 8.50 6.03 6.11
CA ARG A 458 8.50 4.71 6.76
C ARG A 458 8.09 4.71 8.25
N HIS A 459 8.07 5.87 8.91
CA HIS A 459 7.70 6.00 10.32
C HIS A 459 6.23 6.40 10.51
N GLY A 460 5.51 6.73 9.43
CA GLY A 460 4.08 7.06 9.48
C GLY A 460 3.83 8.55 9.43
N ASN A 461 4.87 9.38 9.28
CA ASN A 461 4.68 10.81 9.20
C ASN A 461 4.11 11.18 7.84
N LEU A 462 3.10 12.04 7.85
CA LEU A 462 2.41 12.51 6.65
C LEU A 462 3.13 13.74 6.10
N TYR A 463 3.41 13.75 4.80
CA TYR A 463 3.94 14.89 4.06
C TYR A 463 2.87 15.38 3.09
N VAL A 464 2.61 16.68 3.12
CA VAL A 464 1.57 17.33 2.32
C VAL A 464 2.21 18.47 1.54
N VAL A 465 2.06 18.43 0.21
CA VAL A 465 2.43 19.56 -0.65
C VAL A 465 1.26 20.54 -0.70
N GLU A 466 1.55 21.82 -0.50
CA GLU A 466 0.57 22.90 -0.58
C GLU A 466 0.85 23.77 -1.79
N TRP A 467 -0.11 23.77 -2.73
CA TRP A 467 0.05 24.44 -4.02
C TRP A 467 0.11 25.97 -3.88
N GLU A 468 -0.79 26.57 -3.08
CA GLU A 468 -0.85 28.03 -2.90
C GLU A 468 0.07 28.56 -1.80
N ASN A 469 0.45 27.73 -0.81
CA ASN A 469 1.45 28.14 0.19
C ASN A 469 2.89 27.87 -0.27
N HIS A 470 3.09 27.24 -1.43
CA HIS A 470 4.39 26.96 -2.04
C HIS A 470 5.37 26.29 -1.07
N ARG A 471 4.90 25.26 -0.40
CA ARG A 471 5.66 24.55 0.63
C ARG A 471 5.26 23.09 0.73
N VAL A 472 6.07 22.33 1.44
CA VAL A 472 5.74 20.98 1.91
C VAL A 472 5.73 20.99 3.44
N GLN A 473 4.64 20.52 4.04
CA GLN A 473 4.52 20.34 5.48
C GLN A 473 4.61 18.86 5.85
N LYS A 474 5.35 18.57 6.93
CA LYS A 474 5.41 17.28 7.60
C LYS A 474 4.58 17.32 8.87
N PHE A 475 3.72 16.34 9.06
CA PHE A 475 2.95 16.10 10.28
C PHE A 475 3.43 14.79 10.90
N ASN A 476 3.88 14.84 12.15
CA ASN A 476 4.43 13.67 12.82
C ASN A 476 3.30 12.77 13.29
N ILE A 477 3.45 11.45 13.13
CA ILE A 477 2.50 10.51 13.74
C ILE A 477 2.65 10.56 15.27
N GLU A 478 1.54 10.65 15.97
CA GLU A 478 1.49 10.62 17.44
C GLU A 478 1.53 9.15 17.88
N SER A 479 2.52 8.80 18.71
CA SER A 479 2.55 7.48 19.35
C SER A 479 1.40 7.42 20.36
N ASN A 480 0.47 6.47 20.18
CA ASN A 480 -0.49 6.14 21.23
C ASN A 480 0.31 5.59 22.42
N LYS A 481 0.45 6.38 23.48
CA LYS A 481 1.02 5.93 24.75
C LYS A 481 0.13 4.91 25.42
#